data_AF-A0A2K3MB39-F1
#
_entry.id   AF-A0A2K3MB39-F1
#
_cell.length_a   1.000
_cell.length_b   1.000
_cell.length_c   1.000
_cell.angle_alpha   90.00
_cell.angle_beta   90.00
_cell.angle_gamma   90.00
#
_symmetry.space_group_name_H-M   'P 1'
#
loop_
_entity.id
_entity.type
_entity.pdbx_description
1 polymer ?
#
loop_
_entity_poly.entity_id
_entity_poly.type
_entity_poly.pdbx_seq_one_letter_code
_entity_poly.pdbx_strand_id
1 'polypeptide(L)'
;KPSKSIPFTSTFDPSNPTAFLDKVFDFIAKESDFFEKDSAEKVILSAGSAAKVKKAKVVAAEKAKIAAEEKAKAEKVAAVAKKDKEVEGKEDEKKDQESSLAAPNKGNGMDLEKYSWTQTLQELNVNVPVPHGTKSRFLTCEIKKNHLTVGLKGQPPIIDGELYKSIKPDECYWSIG
;
A
#
# COMPACT_ATOMS: atom_id res chain seq x y z
N LYS A 1 30.84 27.11 22.08
CA LYS A 1 31.53 27.44 20.81
C LYS A 1 30.71 26.82 19.69
N PRO A 2 30.23 27.57 18.68
CA PRO A 2 29.48 26.95 17.58
C PRO A 2 30.39 25.93 16.87
N SER A 3 29.87 24.74 16.62
CA SER A 3 30.59 23.70 15.88
C SER A 3 30.83 24.17 14.45
N LYS A 4 32.04 23.97 13.92
CA LYS A 4 32.34 24.24 12.52
C LYS A 4 31.65 23.18 11.66
N SER A 5 30.94 23.59 10.62
CA SER A 5 30.37 22.67 9.63
C SER A 5 31.48 22.06 8.78
N ILE A 6 31.42 20.75 8.54
CA ILE A 6 32.39 20.02 7.72
C ILE A 6 31.72 19.73 6.35
N PRO A 7 32.33 20.09 5.22
CA PRO A 7 31.73 19.88 3.90
C PRO A 7 31.74 18.39 3.51
N PHE A 8 30.70 17.95 2.81
CA PHE A 8 30.55 16.59 2.26
C PHE A 8 29.99 16.65 0.83
N THR A 9 30.55 15.86 -0.08
CA THR A 9 30.10 15.75 -1.48
C THR A 9 30.04 14.27 -1.87
N SER A 10 28.94 13.85 -2.50
CA SER A 10 28.75 12.50 -3.02
C SER A 10 27.75 12.51 -4.18
N THR A 11 27.84 11.51 -5.06
CA THR A 11 26.99 11.34 -6.25
C THR A 11 25.92 10.29 -5.98
N PHE A 12 24.69 10.54 -6.41
CA PHE A 12 23.59 9.59 -6.33
C PHE A 12 23.39 8.88 -7.67
N ASP A 13 23.49 7.55 -7.68
CA ASP A 13 23.14 6.68 -8.81
C ASP A 13 21.85 5.92 -8.50
N PRO A 14 20.75 6.14 -9.25
CA PRO A 14 19.50 5.41 -9.06
C PRO A 14 19.61 3.89 -9.20
N SER A 15 20.58 3.40 -9.97
CA SER A 15 20.82 1.96 -10.17
C SER A 15 21.49 1.31 -8.97
N ASN A 16 22.18 2.10 -8.14
CA ASN A 16 22.88 1.64 -6.94
C ASN A 16 22.77 2.67 -5.80
N PRO A 17 21.60 2.79 -5.16
CA PRO A 17 21.36 3.81 -4.15
C PRO A 17 22.13 3.57 -2.84
N THR A 18 22.54 2.33 -2.56
CA THR A 18 23.25 1.99 -1.31
C THR A 18 24.67 2.54 -1.29
N ALA A 19 25.36 2.59 -2.43
CA ALA A 19 26.71 3.15 -2.53
C ALA A 19 26.79 4.65 -2.13
N PHE A 20 25.69 5.39 -2.28
CA PHE A 20 25.60 6.76 -1.76
C PHE A 20 25.45 6.75 -0.23
N LEU A 21 24.60 5.88 0.31
CA LEU A 21 24.36 5.76 1.75
C LEU A 21 25.62 5.32 2.50
N ASP A 22 26.39 4.38 1.95
CA ASP A 22 27.65 3.92 2.53
C ASP A 22 28.62 5.10 2.73
N LYS A 23 28.79 5.94 1.70
CA LYS A 23 29.63 7.15 1.79
C LYS A 23 29.14 8.16 2.84
N VAL A 24 27.83 8.30 2.99
CA VAL A 24 27.22 9.17 4.01
C VAL A 24 27.48 8.60 5.40
N PHE A 25 27.28 7.30 5.60
CA PHE A 25 27.49 6.65 6.89
C PHE A 25 28.96 6.63 7.28
N ASP A 26 29.87 6.36 6.35
CA ASP A 26 31.32 6.45 6.57
C ASP A 26 31.74 7.87 7.00
N PHE A 27 31.20 8.90 6.35
CA PHE A 27 31.48 10.28 6.73
C PHE A 27 30.95 10.62 8.13
N ILE A 28 29.72 10.21 8.45
CA ILE A 28 29.12 10.43 9.77
C ILE A 28 29.91 9.68 10.86
N ALA A 29 30.33 8.44 10.60
CA ALA A 29 31.14 7.65 11.54
C ALA A 29 32.52 8.27 11.79
N LYS A 30 33.10 8.91 10.78
CA LYS A 30 34.41 9.55 10.90
C LYS A 30 34.35 10.91 11.61
N GLU A 31 33.32 11.70 11.36
CA GLU A 31 33.26 13.09 11.79
C GLU A 31 32.31 13.33 12.99
N SER A 32 31.66 12.27 13.53
CA SER A 32 30.74 12.38 14.66
C SER A 32 30.67 11.12 15.54
N ASP A 33 30.13 11.28 16.74
CA ASP A 33 29.83 10.21 17.71
C ASP A 33 28.47 9.53 17.46
N PHE A 34 27.82 9.79 16.31
CA PHE A 34 26.45 9.37 16.07
C PHE A 34 26.24 7.86 16.24
N PHE A 35 27.17 7.05 15.73
CA PHE A 35 27.10 5.58 15.78
C PHE A 35 27.54 4.98 17.12
N GLU A 36 28.10 5.77 18.04
CA GLU A 36 28.41 5.32 19.40
C GLU A 36 27.16 5.26 20.30
N LYS A 37 26.04 5.84 19.83
CA LYS A 37 24.78 5.90 20.56
C LYS A 37 23.91 4.70 20.22
N ASP A 38 23.36 4.03 21.24
CA ASP A 38 22.41 2.91 21.09
C ASP A 38 21.17 3.27 20.24
N SER A 39 20.85 4.56 20.12
CA SER A 39 19.74 5.06 19.31
C SER A 39 20.05 5.20 17.81
N ALA A 40 21.30 5.08 17.38
CA ALA A 40 21.73 5.39 16.00
C ALA A 40 20.93 4.61 14.95
N GLU A 41 20.83 3.29 15.14
CA GLU A 41 20.09 2.40 14.25
C GLU A 41 18.59 2.75 14.22
N LYS A 42 17.99 3.02 15.39
CA LYS A 42 16.59 3.41 15.50
C LYS A 42 16.31 4.72 14.76
N VAL A 43 17.22 5.69 14.84
CA VAL A 43 17.11 6.97 14.13
C VAL A 43 17.16 6.74 12.60
N ILE A 44 18.12 5.95 12.11
CA ILE A 44 18.23 5.61 10.68
C ILE A 44 16.96 4.90 10.19
N LEU A 45 16.49 3.90 10.94
CA LEU A 45 15.27 3.15 10.61
C LEU A 45 14.03 4.06 10.58
N SER A 46 13.92 4.99 11.52
CA SER A 46 12.81 5.95 11.56
C SER A 46 12.85 6.92 10.37
N ALA A 47 14.03 7.39 9.98
CA ALA A 47 14.21 8.27 8.83
C ALA A 47 13.88 7.55 7.51
N GLY A 48 14.33 6.30 7.36
CA GLY A 48 14.01 5.46 6.22
C GLY A 48 12.51 5.16 6.12
N SER A 49 11.86 4.85 7.25
CA SER A 49 10.40 4.63 7.30
C SER A 49 9.63 5.91 6.95
N ALA A 50 10.05 7.08 7.46
CA ALA A 50 9.44 8.35 7.10
C ALA A 50 9.61 8.68 5.60
N ALA A 51 10.74 8.32 4.99
CA ALA A 51 10.96 8.49 3.55
C ALA A 51 10.04 7.59 2.70
N LYS A 52 9.78 6.34 3.13
CA LYS A 52 8.79 5.45 2.49
C LYS A 52 7.39 6.06 2.51
N VAL A 53 6.94 6.52 3.68
CA VAL A 53 5.62 7.16 3.83
C VAL A 53 5.51 8.43 2.97
N LYS A 54 6.56 9.25 2.91
CA LYS A 54 6.59 10.43 2.03
C LYS A 54 6.48 10.02 0.56
N LYS A 55 7.20 9.00 0.13
CA LYS A 55 7.13 8.49 -1.26
C LYS A 55 5.73 7.94 -1.56
N ALA A 56 5.12 7.18 -0.65
CA ALA A 56 3.76 6.67 -0.80
C ALA A 56 2.73 7.80 -0.90
N LYS A 57 2.86 8.84 -0.07
CA LYS A 57 2.00 10.04 -0.14
C LYS A 57 2.15 10.81 -1.45
N VAL A 58 3.38 10.95 -1.97
CA VAL A 58 3.62 11.60 -3.27
C VAL A 58 2.99 10.78 -4.40
N VAL A 59 3.16 9.45 -4.39
CA VAL A 59 2.53 8.55 -5.38
C VAL A 59 1.01 8.57 -5.30
N ALA A 60 0.43 8.60 -4.09
CA ALA A 60 -1.01 8.71 -3.90
C ALA A 60 -1.55 10.07 -4.38
N ALA A 61 -0.83 11.17 -4.10
CA ALA A 61 -1.19 12.50 -4.56
C ALA A 61 -1.08 12.66 -6.09
N GLU A 62 -0.08 12.04 -6.71
CA GLU A 62 0.08 12.01 -8.18
C GLU A 62 -1.04 11.21 -8.84
N LYS A 63 -1.37 10.02 -8.31
CA LYS A 63 -2.51 9.22 -8.77
C LYS A 63 -3.85 9.96 -8.63
N ALA A 64 -4.06 10.69 -7.53
CA ALA A 64 -5.26 11.49 -7.33
C ALA A 64 -5.36 12.66 -8.32
N LYS A 65 -4.24 13.29 -8.69
CA LYS A 65 -4.20 14.35 -9.72
C LYS A 65 -4.49 13.80 -11.12
N ILE A 66 -3.93 12.65 -11.47
CA ILE A 66 -4.19 11.99 -12.77
C ILE A 66 -5.68 11.60 -12.88
N ALA A 67 -6.28 11.06 -11.80
CA ALA A 67 -7.70 10.73 -11.77
C ALA A 67 -8.63 11.97 -11.86
N ALA A 68 -8.22 13.12 -11.34
CA ALA A 68 -8.96 14.37 -11.46
C ALA A 68 -8.88 14.95 -12.89
N GLU A 69 -7.73 14.83 -13.56
CA GLU A 69 -7.53 15.28 -14.93
C GLU A 69 -8.27 14.39 -15.96
N GLU A 70 -8.36 13.08 -15.69
CA GLU A 70 -9.12 12.14 -16.51
C GLU A 70 -10.64 12.38 -16.41
N LYS A 71 -11.15 12.72 -15.22
CA LYS A 71 -12.56 13.13 -15.01
C LYS A 71 -12.89 14.45 -15.72
N ALA A 72 -11.98 15.42 -15.72
CA ALA A 72 -12.16 16.69 -16.45
C ALA A 72 -12.12 16.51 -17.99
N LYS A 73 -11.41 15.51 -18.50
CA LYS A 73 -11.38 15.17 -19.94
C LYS A 73 -12.63 14.39 -20.36
N ALA A 74 -13.21 13.56 -19.49
CA ALA A 74 -14.47 12.85 -19.73
C ALA A 74 -15.69 13.80 -19.80
N GLU A 75 -15.66 14.93 -19.06
CA GLU A 75 -16.75 15.91 -19.04
C GLU A 75 -16.89 16.71 -20.36
N LYS A 76 -15.81 16.82 -21.16
CA LYS A 76 -15.89 17.43 -22.50
C LYS A 76 -16.47 16.50 -23.58
N VAL A 77 -16.53 15.19 -23.34
CA VAL A 77 -17.06 14.22 -24.32
C VAL A 77 -18.53 13.88 -24.04
N ALA A 78 -19.03 14.15 -22.83
CA ALA A 78 -20.40 13.82 -22.41
C ALA A 78 -21.48 14.87 -22.77
N ALA A 79 -21.16 15.92 -23.52
CA ALA A 79 -22.15 16.92 -23.96
C ALA A 79 -23.06 16.45 -25.13
N VAL A 80 -22.87 15.23 -25.67
CA VAL A 80 -23.73 14.64 -26.71
C VAL A 80 -24.27 13.29 -26.23
N ALA A 81 -25.27 13.31 -25.35
CA ALA A 81 -26.41 12.37 -25.28
C ALA A 81 -27.03 12.38 -23.87
N LYS A 82 -28.26 12.91 -23.77
CA LYS A 82 -29.09 12.93 -22.55
C LYS A 82 -30.07 11.75 -22.51
N LYS A 83 -30.52 11.43 -21.28
CA LYS A 83 -31.70 10.61 -20.81
C LYS A 83 -31.34 9.22 -20.28
N ASP A 84 -31.70 8.77 -19.06
CA ASP A 84 -32.69 9.19 -18.04
C ASP A 84 -32.28 8.69 -16.61
N LYS A 85 -32.64 9.49 -15.57
CA LYS A 85 -32.94 9.22 -14.13
C LYS A 85 -31.96 8.40 -13.22
N GLU A 86 -31.29 9.04 -12.24
CA GLU A 86 -31.65 9.26 -10.78
C GLU A 86 -31.82 7.95 -9.97
N VAL A 87 -31.07 7.62 -8.89
CA VAL A 87 -30.88 8.28 -7.56
C VAL A 87 -29.57 7.73 -6.91
N GLU A 88 -28.55 8.55 -6.57
CA GLU A 88 -28.19 9.14 -5.24
C GLU A 88 -27.78 8.10 -4.15
N GLY A 89 -26.61 8.14 -3.47
CA GLY A 89 -25.50 9.11 -3.45
C GLY A 89 -24.38 8.76 -2.45
N LYS A 90 -23.42 9.70 -2.40
CA LYS A 90 -22.38 10.03 -1.39
C LYS A 90 -21.10 9.18 -1.21
N GLU A 91 -20.03 9.75 -1.78
CA GLU A 91 -18.71 10.07 -1.21
C GLU A 91 -18.49 9.78 0.28
N ASP A 92 -17.34 9.19 0.66
CA ASP A 92 -16.23 9.93 1.30
C ASP A 92 -14.95 9.11 1.59
N GLU A 93 -13.88 9.85 1.83
CA GLU A 93 -12.44 9.55 1.90
C GLU A 93 -11.87 8.48 2.89
N LYS A 94 -10.72 7.92 2.46
CA LYS A 94 -9.45 7.58 3.19
C LYS A 94 -9.44 6.74 4.48
N LYS A 95 -8.62 5.69 4.48
CA LYS A 95 -7.33 5.54 5.23
C LYS A 95 -6.72 4.15 5.01
N ASP A 96 -5.57 4.07 4.35
CA ASP A 96 -4.24 3.87 4.96
C ASP A 96 -4.09 2.62 5.85
N GLN A 97 -3.31 1.64 5.39
CA GLN A 97 -2.19 1.14 6.17
C GLN A 97 -1.12 0.51 5.27
N GLU A 98 -0.10 1.32 4.99
CA GLU A 98 1.19 0.96 4.43
C GLU A 98 1.89 0.00 5.40
N SER A 99 1.73 -1.32 5.18
CA SER A 99 2.57 -2.33 5.84
C SER A 99 3.98 -2.24 5.26
N SER A 100 4.91 -1.81 6.11
CA SER A 100 6.37 -1.83 5.91
C SER A 100 6.81 -3.01 5.04
N LEU A 101 7.67 -2.74 4.04
CA LEU A 101 8.25 -3.67 3.05
C LEU A 101 8.79 -4.98 3.66
N ALA A 102 7.90 -5.86 4.10
CA ALA A 102 8.20 -7.23 4.40
C ALA A 102 8.55 -7.91 3.08
N ALA A 103 9.57 -8.77 3.11
CA ALA A 103 9.86 -9.63 1.96
C ALA A 103 8.57 -10.38 1.59
N PRO A 104 8.29 -10.56 0.29
CA PRO A 104 7.13 -11.34 -0.12
C PRO A 104 7.20 -12.74 0.50
N ASN A 105 6.04 -13.30 0.85
CA ASN A 105 5.98 -14.66 1.36
C ASN A 105 6.37 -15.67 0.26
N LYS A 106 6.52 -16.96 0.61
CA LYS A 106 6.92 -18.02 -0.33
C LYS A 106 6.02 -18.12 -1.57
N GLY A 107 4.80 -17.60 -1.51
CA GLY A 107 3.84 -17.55 -2.60
C GLY A 107 3.78 -16.20 -3.32
N ASN A 108 4.86 -15.41 -3.34
CA ASN A 108 4.93 -14.10 -4.01
C ASN A 108 3.88 -13.08 -3.56
N GLY A 109 3.30 -13.26 -2.38
CA GLY A 109 2.31 -12.35 -1.80
C GLY A 109 2.79 -11.74 -0.49
N MET A 110 1.88 -11.49 0.43
CA MET A 110 2.18 -10.81 1.69
C MET A 110 1.37 -11.41 2.84
N ASP A 111 2.01 -11.46 4.01
CA ASP A 111 1.36 -11.83 5.27
C ASP A 111 1.04 -10.54 6.04
N LEU A 112 -0.24 -10.27 6.26
CA LEU A 112 -0.71 -9.15 7.08
C LEU A 112 -1.30 -9.68 8.39
N GLU A 113 -1.56 -8.78 9.33
CA GLU A 113 -2.09 -9.14 10.65
C GLU A 113 -3.47 -9.83 10.58
N LYS A 114 -4.33 -9.40 9.65
CA LYS A 114 -5.72 -9.89 9.56
C LYS A 114 -5.98 -10.91 8.46
N TYR A 115 -5.08 -11.01 7.49
CA TYR A 115 -5.19 -11.93 6.35
C TYR A 115 -3.83 -12.08 5.69
N SER A 116 -3.66 -13.12 4.90
CA SER A 116 -2.52 -13.29 4.02
C SER A 116 -2.99 -13.58 2.61
N TRP A 117 -2.12 -13.33 1.64
CA TRP A 117 -2.40 -13.72 0.27
C TRP A 117 -1.14 -14.22 -0.43
N THR A 118 -1.35 -15.06 -1.43
CA THR A 118 -0.33 -15.59 -2.32
C THR A 118 -0.81 -15.44 -3.77
N GLN A 119 0.12 -15.42 -4.72
CA GLN A 119 -0.18 -15.31 -6.13
C GLN A 119 0.74 -16.18 -6.98
N THR A 120 0.18 -16.67 -8.07
CA THR A 120 0.92 -17.17 -9.23
C THR A 120 0.64 -16.28 -10.43
N LEU A 121 1.15 -16.62 -11.60
CA LEU A 121 0.77 -15.92 -12.84
C LEU A 121 -0.70 -16.17 -13.22
N GLN A 122 -1.32 -17.23 -12.70
CA GLN A 122 -2.65 -17.68 -13.09
C GLN A 122 -3.74 -17.27 -12.09
N GLU A 123 -3.41 -17.27 -10.79
CA GLU A 123 -4.40 -17.10 -9.73
C GLU A 123 -3.86 -16.35 -8.50
N LEU A 124 -4.78 -15.86 -7.69
CA LEU A 124 -4.54 -15.20 -6.41
C LEU A 124 -5.36 -15.92 -5.34
N ASN A 125 -4.70 -16.31 -4.25
CA ASN A 125 -5.32 -16.97 -3.12
C ASN A 125 -5.27 -16.04 -1.90
N VAL A 126 -6.41 -15.81 -1.25
CA VAL A 126 -6.52 -15.00 -0.04
C VAL A 126 -6.96 -15.88 1.11
N ASN A 127 -6.23 -15.83 2.23
CA ASN A 127 -6.54 -16.57 3.44
C ASN A 127 -6.86 -15.59 4.57
N VAL A 128 -8.07 -15.71 5.14
CA VAL A 128 -8.53 -14.87 6.24
C VAL A 128 -8.80 -15.76 7.46
N PRO A 129 -7.99 -15.68 8.53
CA PRO A 129 -8.26 -16.41 9.76
C PRO A 129 -9.60 -15.99 10.36
N VAL A 130 -10.42 -16.97 10.72
CA VAL A 130 -11.72 -16.75 11.38
C VAL A 130 -11.78 -17.47 12.73
N PRO A 131 -12.58 -16.99 13.69
CA PRO A 131 -12.76 -17.68 14.97
C PRO A 131 -13.28 -19.10 14.80
N HIS A 132 -12.90 -20.01 15.70
CA HIS A 132 -13.37 -21.40 15.69
C HIS A 132 -14.90 -21.48 15.76
N GLY A 133 -15.49 -22.38 14.97
CA GLY A 133 -16.95 -22.55 14.90
C GLY A 133 -17.66 -21.52 14.01
N THR A 134 -16.93 -20.65 13.30
CA THR A 134 -17.51 -19.78 12.27
C THR A 134 -18.16 -20.62 11.18
N LYS A 135 -19.45 -20.39 10.96
CA LYS A 135 -20.23 -21.04 9.89
C LYS A 135 -20.35 -20.10 8.69
N SER A 136 -20.45 -20.66 7.49
CA SER A 136 -20.61 -19.91 6.24
C SER A 136 -21.70 -18.82 6.29
N ARG A 137 -22.83 -19.10 6.97
CA ARG A 137 -23.94 -18.14 7.12
C ARG A 137 -23.56 -16.82 7.81
N PHE A 138 -22.49 -16.81 8.61
CA PHE A 138 -22.00 -15.65 9.35
C PHE A 138 -20.93 -14.85 8.57
N LEU A 139 -20.55 -15.32 7.39
CA LEU A 139 -19.58 -14.63 6.53
C LEU A 139 -20.29 -13.79 5.48
N THR A 140 -19.64 -12.68 5.14
CA THR A 140 -19.91 -11.88 3.94
C THR A 140 -18.67 -11.97 3.06
N CYS A 141 -18.81 -12.56 1.88
CA CYS A 141 -17.76 -12.60 0.87
C CYS A 141 -18.39 -12.17 -0.45
N GLU A 142 -18.00 -11.00 -0.94
CA GLU A 142 -18.46 -10.43 -2.19
C GLU A 142 -17.26 -10.23 -3.12
N ILE A 143 -17.29 -10.92 -4.26
CA ILE A 143 -16.23 -10.91 -5.26
C ILE A 143 -16.80 -10.24 -6.51
N LYS A 144 -16.35 -9.01 -6.80
CA LYS A 144 -16.72 -8.25 -7.99
C LYS A 144 -15.53 -8.19 -8.94
N LYS A 145 -15.80 -7.77 -10.19
CA LYS A 145 -14.79 -7.63 -11.24
C LYS A 145 -13.55 -6.85 -10.77
N ASN A 146 -13.73 -5.78 -9.99
CA ASN A 146 -12.65 -4.91 -9.53
C ASN A 146 -12.64 -4.67 -8.02
N HIS A 147 -13.40 -5.43 -7.23
CA HIS A 147 -13.56 -5.16 -5.79
C HIS A 147 -13.72 -6.46 -5.01
N LEU A 148 -13.12 -6.53 -3.83
CA LEU A 148 -13.24 -7.67 -2.92
C LEU A 148 -13.66 -7.17 -1.53
N THR A 149 -14.75 -7.74 -1.02
CA THR A 149 -15.21 -7.51 0.35
C THR A 149 -15.30 -8.84 1.09
N VAL A 150 -14.57 -8.98 2.21
CA VAL A 150 -14.57 -10.20 3.04
C VAL A 150 -14.70 -9.81 4.51
N GLY A 151 -15.60 -10.44 5.25
CA GLY A 151 -15.75 -10.20 6.69
C GLY A 151 -16.85 -11.02 7.34
N LEU A 152 -17.12 -10.71 8.62
CA LEU A 152 -18.24 -11.30 9.37
C LEU A 152 -19.48 -10.40 9.25
N LYS A 153 -20.66 -11.01 9.11
CA LYS A 153 -21.93 -10.28 9.07
C LYS A 153 -22.13 -9.46 10.35
N GLY A 154 -22.48 -8.19 10.19
CA GLY A 154 -22.69 -7.26 11.31
C GLY A 154 -21.41 -6.72 11.96
N GLN A 155 -20.24 -7.03 11.41
CA GLN A 155 -18.95 -6.47 11.82
C GLN A 155 -18.34 -5.65 10.67
N PRO A 156 -17.38 -4.75 10.96
CA PRO A 156 -16.56 -4.13 9.92
C PRO A 156 -15.89 -5.20 9.04
N PRO A 157 -15.83 -5.01 7.71
CA PRO A 157 -15.14 -5.94 6.82
C PRO A 157 -13.66 -6.06 7.18
N ILE A 158 -13.11 -7.26 7.01
CA ILE A 158 -11.67 -7.51 7.15
C ILE A 158 -10.93 -7.01 5.90
N ILE A 159 -11.53 -7.24 4.74
CA ILE A 159 -11.08 -6.73 3.44
C ILE A 159 -12.26 -5.97 2.85
N ASP A 160 -12.02 -4.74 2.42
CA ASP A 160 -12.96 -3.98 1.60
C ASP A 160 -12.16 -3.01 0.74
N GLY A 161 -12.00 -3.34 -0.54
CA GLY A 161 -11.18 -2.50 -1.42
C GLY A 161 -11.12 -2.96 -2.87
N GLU A 162 -10.58 -2.05 -3.68
CA GLU A 162 -10.38 -2.29 -5.11
C GLU A 162 -9.24 -3.27 -5.37
N LEU A 163 -9.45 -4.17 -6.31
CA LEU A 163 -8.45 -5.12 -6.79
C LEU A 163 -7.45 -4.42 -7.71
N TYR A 164 -6.19 -4.88 -7.70
CA TYR A 164 -5.14 -4.33 -8.55
C TYR A 164 -5.45 -4.45 -10.06
N LYS A 165 -6.17 -5.52 -10.45
CA LYS A 165 -6.62 -5.78 -11.82
C LYS A 165 -8.01 -6.40 -11.81
N SER A 166 -8.71 -6.28 -12.94
CA SER A 166 -9.98 -6.96 -13.13
C SER A 166 -9.83 -8.47 -13.07
N ILE A 167 -10.74 -9.12 -12.37
CA ILE A 167 -10.94 -10.57 -12.33
C ILE A 167 -12.24 -10.96 -13.03
N LYS A 168 -12.44 -12.25 -13.27
CA LYS A 168 -13.71 -12.82 -13.72
C LYS A 168 -14.42 -13.43 -12.50
N PRO A 169 -15.46 -12.78 -11.94
CA PRO A 169 -16.11 -13.27 -10.74
C PRO A 169 -16.65 -14.70 -10.86
N ASP A 170 -17.10 -15.09 -12.05
CA ASP A 170 -17.65 -16.43 -12.33
C ASP A 170 -16.60 -17.56 -12.23
N GLU A 171 -15.31 -17.22 -12.32
CA GLU A 171 -14.19 -18.16 -12.15
C GLU A 171 -13.61 -18.12 -10.72
N CYS A 172 -14.17 -17.30 -9.83
CA CYS A 172 -13.74 -17.19 -8.45
C CYS A 172 -14.65 -17.97 -7.50
N TYR A 173 -14.06 -18.56 -6.47
CA TYR A 173 -14.80 -19.24 -5.41
C TYR A 173 -14.15 -18.96 -4.06
N TRP A 174 -14.91 -19.18 -2.99
CA TRP A 174 -14.40 -19.14 -1.63
C TRP A 174 -14.97 -20.32 -0.85
N SER A 175 -14.23 -20.75 0.17
CA SER A 175 -14.65 -21.82 1.08
C SER A 175 -14.23 -21.47 2.51
N ILE A 176 -14.82 -22.18 3.46
CA ILE A 176 -14.42 -22.16 4.87
C ILE A 176 -14.24 -23.62 5.28
N GLY A 177 -13.11 -23.91 5.93
CA GLY A 177 -12.72 -25.24 6.41
C GLY A 177 -12.45 -25.26 7.90
#